data_AF-A0A816LI25-F1
#
_entry.id   AF-A0A816LI25-F1
#
_cell.length_a   1.000
_cell.length_b   1.000
_cell.length_c   1.000
_cell.angle_alpha   90.00
_cell.angle_beta   90.00
_cell.angle_gamma   90.00
#
_symmetry.space_group_name_H-M   'P 1'
#
loop_
_entity.id
_entity.type
_entity.pdbx_description
1 polymer ?
#
loop_
_entity_poly.entity_id
_entity_poly.type
_entity_poly.pdbx_seq_one_letter_code
_entity_poly.pdbx_strand_id
1 'polypeptide(L)'
;MTAFRRHRLDNILQTSGCFKGKSARPNIYMIFLNCNKLNSIYQPMLGEWGTKFQPTDPSSLLSQSNAKSLLRCSASCNLNRQCRTFDYDSSSLLCRLFNDDLSTSNLVSSVQTQRIGSVTVPTRAFNNYGQPCSKCVADRYLTCSSFGTCECPLGSCWNGAQCDKRNNFNASASSIISNWCIQPVFDIFWPFDGNTRDSKNNYTSVSSAGISYNTSYWGVGLAINLVRASAQYVKIPSGQILFYSSSFTIETWIYPIGFTTTDYAIFGQCEANITNKCMYFLVRNYKLTCGFGANGTSGATSLSMNKWSHVACVYSFKTQTLQVYLNGILDGSRSSFSFQGSSGDTTIGVTYAIPPGSNYFNGYLDLMQFVSTAKNASDILRDATLMAYYSFDTSLTADNTLNGINTTTSGSPSLVPGRVNQAIQVNPSAYIYTNYSSFPPLGVSNQSHTYSLWVKPTSSYAVSTILFIIAETGWCVSVIAMTASGHIVLNSFADHLISVLGPIIPLNIWTHVGVTYSSSNGFKLYINGIFYSTSGAFNYVAAGTSLYASIGNDLGLGIYCISGSSSGFTGCIDEFFLYSRELTASEILAAANP
;
A
#
# COMPACT_ATOMS: atom_id res chain seq x y z
N MET A 1 -56.84 -37.27 51.59
CA MET A 1 -57.39 -36.77 50.30
C MET A 1 -57.20 -35.28 50.25
N THR A 2 -56.77 -34.80 49.08
CA THR A 2 -56.94 -33.43 48.59
C THR A 2 -56.21 -32.26 49.26
N ALA A 3 -55.83 -31.35 48.36
CA ALA A 3 -55.59 -29.91 48.48
C ALA A 3 -54.13 -29.47 48.71
N PHE A 4 -53.45 -28.91 47.70
CA PHE A 4 -53.55 -27.52 47.18
C PHE A 4 -53.23 -26.44 48.22
N ARG A 5 -52.08 -25.75 48.10
CA ARG A 5 -51.96 -24.33 47.67
C ARG A 5 -50.54 -23.74 47.87
N ARG A 6 -50.25 -22.76 47.00
CA ARG A 6 -49.12 -21.80 46.95
C ARG A 6 -48.68 -21.25 48.32
N HIS A 7 -47.37 -21.13 48.57
CA HIS A 7 -46.63 -19.84 48.66
C HIS A 7 -45.19 -19.95 49.23
N ARG A 8 -44.33 -19.04 48.74
CA ARG A 8 -43.05 -18.49 49.26
C ARG A 8 -41.76 -19.27 49.00
N LEU A 9 -41.14 -18.89 47.88
CA LEU A 9 -39.80 -19.20 47.38
C LEU A 9 -38.82 -18.04 47.68
N ASP A 10 -38.93 -17.39 48.85
CA ASP A 10 -38.33 -16.06 49.08
C ASP A 10 -37.06 -16.01 49.96
N ASN A 11 -36.46 -17.13 50.41
CA ASN A 11 -35.44 -17.05 51.48
C ASN A 11 -34.05 -17.66 51.26
N ILE A 12 -33.62 -18.01 50.03
CA ILE A 12 -32.24 -18.54 49.79
C ILE A 12 -31.53 -17.87 48.60
N LEU A 13 -31.81 -16.59 48.32
CA LEU A 13 -31.13 -15.81 47.26
C LEU A 13 -30.66 -14.45 47.79
N GLN A 14 -29.75 -14.48 48.76
CA GLN A 14 -28.99 -13.31 49.20
C GLN A 14 -27.49 -13.60 49.11
N THR A 15 -26.78 -12.70 48.44
CA THR A 15 -25.30 -12.51 48.36
C THR A 15 -24.59 -12.98 47.08
N SER A 16 -24.69 -12.16 46.02
CA SER A 16 -23.78 -12.23 44.87
C SER A 16 -23.63 -10.86 44.21
N GLY A 17 -22.62 -10.11 44.62
CA GLY A 17 -22.23 -8.85 44.01
C GLY A 17 -20.76 -8.53 44.30
N CYS A 18 -20.03 -8.03 43.31
CA CYS A 18 -18.71 -7.45 43.51
C CYS A 18 -18.84 -6.14 44.28
N PHE A 19 -18.66 -6.18 45.60
CA PHE A 19 -17.76 -5.33 46.41
C PHE A 19 -18.19 -5.27 47.89
N LYS A 20 -17.16 -5.37 48.76
CA LYS A 20 -17.11 -5.16 50.22
C LYS A 20 -18.21 -5.82 51.06
N GLY A 21 -17.97 -7.07 51.46
CA GLY A 21 -18.78 -7.75 52.47
C GLY A 21 -18.76 -7.00 53.81
N LYS A 22 -19.93 -6.60 54.30
CA LYS A 22 -20.13 -6.27 55.72
C LYS A 22 -20.14 -7.58 56.52
N SER A 23 -18.98 -8.11 56.90
CA SER A 23 -18.80 -9.05 58.02
C SER A 23 -17.35 -9.53 58.09
N ALA A 24 -16.78 -9.58 59.30
CA ALA A 24 -15.38 -9.84 59.57
C ALA A 24 -14.96 -11.30 59.28
N ARG A 25 -14.44 -11.57 58.06
CA ARG A 25 -13.44 -12.62 57.64
C ARG A 25 -13.35 -12.65 56.09
N PRO A 26 -12.25 -13.14 55.47
CA PRO A 26 -11.57 -12.45 54.36
C PRO A 26 -12.39 -12.34 53.08
N ASN A 27 -12.27 -11.19 52.42
CA ASN A 27 -12.94 -10.81 51.18
C ASN A 27 -12.92 -11.91 50.10
N ILE A 28 -14.06 -12.58 49.87
CA ILE A 28 -14.25 -13.56 48.81
C ILE A 28 -14.77 -12.85 47.55
N TYR A 29 -14.11 -13.07 46.41
CA TYR A 29 -14.48 -12.52 45.09
C TYR A 29 -14.85 -13.67 44.13
N MET A 30 -15.87 -13.51 43.30
CA MET A 30 -16.44 -14.58 42.46
C MET A 30 -16.19 -14.38 40.96
N ILE A 31 -15.91 -15.47 40.24
CA ILE A 31 -15.78 -15.54 38.77
C ILE A 31 -16.99 -16.27 38.18
N PHE A 32 -17.57 -15.76 37.10
CA PHE A 32 -18.65 -16.40 36.33
C PHE A 32 -18.16 -16.79 34.93
N LEU A 33 -18.51 -17.98 34.44
CA LEU A 33 -18.13 -18.50 33.11
C LEU A 33 -19.39 -18.99 32.35
N ASN A 34 -19.61 -18.57 31.09
CA ASN A 34 -20.42 -19.33 30.12
C ASN A 34 -20.16 -18.98 28.63
N CYS A 35 -20.14 -20.00 27.75
CA CYS A 35 -20.17 -19.96 26.29
C CYS A 35 -21.40 -20.75 25.78
N ASN A 36 -22.26 -20.11 24.96
CA ASN A 36 -22.96 -20.67 23.77
C ASN A 36 -24.38 -20.15 23.46
N LYS A 37 -24.98 -19.23 24.22
CA LYS A 37 -26.26 -18.59 23.83
C LYS A 37 -26.39 -17.14 24.31
N LEU A 38 -25.60 -16.23 23.75
CA LEU A 38 -25.67 -14.79 24.06
C LEU A 38 -26.25 -13.92 22.93
N ASN A 39 -26.96 -14.52 21.97
CA ASN A 39 -27.75 -13.75 21.02
C ASN A 39 -29.23 -13.87 21.40
N SER A 40 -29.80 -12.74 21.81
CA SER A 40 -31.22 -12.46 22.07
C SER A 40 -31.81 -12.96 23.40
N ILE A 41 -32.19 -12.01 24.26
CA ILE A 41 -33.06 -12.11 25.46
C ILE A 41 -32.34 -12.32 26.80
N TYR A 42 -31.55 -11.36 27.30
CA TYR A 42 -31.29 -11.25 28.76
C TYR A 42 -30.99 -9.80 29.19
N GLN A 43 -31.81 -9.24 30.08
CA GLN A 43 -31.52 -8.00 30.82
C GLN A 43 -31.11 -8.35 32.27
N PRO A 44 -30.06 -7.73 32.82
CA PRO A 44 -29.76 -7.87 34.25
C PRO A 44 -30.87 -7.20 35.06
N MET A 45 -31.42 -7.89 36.06
CA MET A 45 -32.29 -7.26 37.04
C MET A 45 -31.51 -6.96 38.31
N LEU A 46 -31.52 -5.70 38.73
CA LEU A 46 -30.99 -5.29 40.03
C LEU A 46 -32.04 -5.59 41.11
N GLY A 47 -31.62 -6.19 42.21
CA GLY A 47 -32.39 -6.12 43.46
C GLY A 47 -32.41 -4.69 44.01
N GLU A 48 -33.34 -4.39 44.93
CA GLU A 48 -33.70 -3.06 45.48
C GLU A 48 -32.56 -2.11 45.94
N TRP A 49 -31.31 -2.56 45.93
CA TRP A 49 -30.13 -1.81 46.39
C TRP A 49 -28.99 -1.76 45.37
N GLY A 50 -29.20 -2.22 44.13
CA GLY A 50 -28.18 -2.14 43.06
C GLY A 50 -26.95 -3.06 43.23
N THR A 51 -26.97 -4.00 44.20
CA THR A 51 -25.79 -4.78 44.62
C THR A 51 -25.84 -6.28 44.33
N LYS A 52 -26.84 -6.77 43.58
CA LYS A 52 -26.97 -8.19 43.22
C LYS A 52 -26.89 -8.38 41.71
N PHE A 53 -25.95 -9.22 41.26
CA PHE A 53 -25.98 -9.82 39.93
C PHE A 53 -26.69 -11.17 40.03
N GLN A 54 -27.72 -11.35 39.21
CA GLN A 54 -28.41 -12.62 39.08
C GLN A 54 -28.63 -12.87 37.58
N PRO A 55 -28.02 -13.91 36.98
CA PRO A 55 -28.39 -14.31 35.63
C PRO A 55 -29.86 -14.69 35.66
N THR A 56 -30.61 -14.22 34.67
CA THR A 56 -32.08 -14.38 34.59
C THR A 56 -32.47 -15.86 34.43
N ASP A 57 -31.51 -16.72 34.05
CA ASP A 57 -31.60 -18.18 34.06
C ASP A 57 -30.41 -18.80 34.84
N PRO A 58 -30.62 -19.45 36.00
CA PRO A 58 -29.57 -20.10 36.79
C PRO A 58 -28.83 -21.24 36.06
N SER A 59 -29.44 -21.83 35.02
CA SER A 59 -28.81 -22.91 34.24
C SER A 59 -27.70 -22.42 33.31
N SER A 60 -27.56 -21.10 33.15
CA SER A 60 -26.51 -20.45 32.35
C SER A 60 -25.23 -20.14 33.14
N LEU A 61 -25.13 -20.55 34.41
CA LEU A 61 -23.89 -20.44 35.18
C LEU A 61 -23.11 -21.76 35.11
N LEU A 62 -22.04 -21.85 34.30
CA LEU A 62 -21.30 -23.11 34.18
C LEU A 62 -20.36 -23.39 35.37
N SER A 63 -19.80 -22.34 35.99
CA SER A 63 -18.84 -22.50 37.10
C SER A 63 -18.71 -21.22 37.92
N GLN A 64 -18.54 -21.38 39.23
CA GLN A 64 -18.21 -20.32 40.18
C GLN A 64 -16.92 -20.67 40.91
N SER A 65 -16.00 -19.69 41.05
CA SER A 65 -14.77 -19.85 41.82
C SER A 65 -14.53 -18.67 42.75
N ASN A 66 -14.02 -18.97 43.95
CA ASN A 66 -13.76 -18.01 45.02
C ASN A 66 -12.29 -17.60 45.03
N ALA A 67 -12.01 -16.31 44.90
CA ALA A 67 -10.69 -15.72 45.02
C ALA A 67 -10.53 -14.98 46.36
N LYS A 68 -9.34 -15.11 46.97
CA LYS A 68 -8.98 -14.52 48.28
C LYS A 68 -8.77 -13.00 48.24
N SER A 69 -8.68 -12.40 47.05
CA SER A 69 -8.53 -10.96 46.86
C SER A 69 -9.05 -10.54 45.49
N LEU A 70 -9.42 -9.25 45.37
CA LEU A 70 -9.87 -8.67 44.11
C LEU A 70 -8.82 -8.85 43.03
N LEU A 71 -7.55 -8.62 43.38
CA LEU A 71 -6.41 -8.77 42.50
C LEU A 71 -6.28 -10.19 41.94
N ARG A 72 -6.45 -11.22 42.79
CA ARG A 72 -6.41 -12.62 42.35
C ARG A 72 -7.62 -12.98 41.49
N CYS A 73 -8.80 -12.45 41.82
CA CYS A 73 -10.00 -12.63 41.03
C CYS A 73 -9.83 -12.05 39.61
N SER A 74 -9.36 -10.81 39.53
CA SER A 74 -9.11 -10.11 38.27
C SER A 74 -8.02 -10.80 37.45
N ALA A 75 -6.92 -11.23 38.08
CA ALA A 75 -5.85 -11.98 37.41
C ALA A 75 -6.35 -13.32 36.83
N SER A 76 -7.11 -14.10 37.62
CA SER A 76 -7.66 -15.38 37.15
C SER A 76 -8.73 -15.22 36.06
N CYS A 77 -9.53 -14.16 36.11
CA CYS A 77 -10.50 -13.85 35.05
C CYS A 77 -9.80 -13.45 33.74
N ASN A 78 -8.72 -12.67 33.80
CA ASN A 78 -7.94 -12.27 32.62
C ASN A 78 -7.29 -13.48 31.92
N LEU A 79 -6.89 -14.50 32.68
CA LEU A 79 -6.32 -15.75 32.16
C LEU A 79 -7.37 -16.74 31.63
N ASN A 80 -8.65 -16.39 31.62
CA ASN A 80 -9.72 -17.28 31.18
C ASN A 80 -10.58 -16.63 30.09
N ARG A 81 -10.48 -17.15 28.87
CA ARG A 81 -11.27 -16.73 27.69
C ARG A 81 -12.78 -16.85 27.89
N GLN A 82 -13.24 -17.68 28.82
CA GLN A 82 -14.67 -17.85 29.14
C GLN A 82 -15.14 -16.92 30.26
N CYS A 83 -14.23 -16.22 30.95
CA CYS A 83 -14.60 -15.20 31.93
C CYS A 83 -15.11 -13.94 31.23
N ARG A 84 -15.98 -13.18 31.90
CA ARG A 84 -16.50 -11.89 31.42
C ARG A 84 -16.42 -10.85 32.51
N THR A 85 -16.09 -9.61 32.11
CA THR A 85 -16.01 -8.44 32.99
C THR A 85 -17.19 -7.51 32.68
N PHE A 86 -17.77 -6.93 33.71
CA PHE A 86 -18.92 -6.04 33.61
C PHE A 86 -18.59 -4.67 34.20
N ASP A 87 -19.14 -3.63 33.61
CA ASP A 87 -19.12 -2.26 34.13
C ASP A 87 -20.50 -1.92 34.72
N TYR A 88 -20.53 -1.16 35.82
CA TYR A 88 -21.76 -0.74 36.48
C TYR A 88 -21.84 0.79 36.44
N ASP A 89 -22.81 1.30 35.70
CA ASP A 89 -23.10 2.73 35.67
C ASP A 89 -24.03 3.08 36.83
N SER A 90 -23.48 3.76 37.84
CA SER A 90 -24.23 4.19 39.02
C SER A 90 -25.33 5.21 38.73
N SER A 91 -25.27 5.87 37.58
CA SER A 91 -26.21 6.93 37.16
C SER A 91 -27.44 6.33 36.50
N SER A 92 -27.26 5.31 35.66
CA SER A 92 -28.35 4.59 34.98
C SER A 92 -28.79 3.31 35.68
N LEU A 93 -28.05 2.86 36.70
CA LEU A 93 -28.27 1.59 37.41
C LEU A 93 -28.27 0.39 36.44
N LEU A 94 -27.36 0.37 35.45
CA LEU A 94 -27.26 -0.70 34.47
C LEU A 94 -25.85 -1.33 34.47
N CYS A 95 -25.80 -2.67 34.33
CA CYS A 95 -24.57 -3.42 34.11
C CYS A 95 -24.31 -3.62 32.61
N ARG A 96 -23.13 -3.25 32.12
CA ARG A 96 -22.72 -3.40 30.72
C ARG A 96 -21.66 -4.49 30.61
N LEU A 97 -21.80 -5.37 29.62
CA LEU A 97 -20.86 -6.46 29.35
C LEU A 97 -19.70 -5.98 28.47
N PHE A 98 -18.46 -6.25 28.85
CA PHE A 98 -17.29 -6.05 27.99
C PHE A 98 -16.88 -7.38 27.33
N ASN A 99 -16.85 -7.39 25.99
CA ASN A 99 -16.27 -8.46 25.18
C ASN A 99 -15.10 -7.87 24.38
N ASP A 100 -13.90 -8.41 24.55
CA ASP A 100 -12.85 -8.30 23.52
C ASP A 100 -12.93 -9.56 22.66
N ASP A 101 -13.24 -9.39 21.38
CA ASP A 101 -13.12 -10.46 20.38
C ASP A 101 -11.98 -10.10 19.42
N LEU A 102 -10.81 -10.69 19.67
CA LEU A 102 -9.65 -10.54 18.78
C LEU A 102 -9.80 -11.32 17.46
N SER A 103 -10.81 -12.18 17.32
CA SER A 103 -11.00 -13.02 16.12
C SER A 103 -11.75 -12.33 14.98
N THR A 104 -12.54 -11.29 15.27
CA THR A 104 -13.42 -10.64 14.28
C THR A 104 -12.99 -9.23 13.87
N SER A 105 -11.83 -8.75 14.33
CA SER A 105 -11.26 -7.44 14.01
C SER A 105 -12.12 -6.21 14.38
N ASN A 106 -13.30 -6.37 14.98
CA ASN A 106 -14.18 -5.27 15.38
C ASN A 106 -14.35 -5.19 16.90
N LEU A 107 -14.12 -3.99 17.46
CA LEU A 107 -14.64 -3.63 18.78
C LEU A 107 -16.14 -3.36 18.63
N VAL A 108 -16.99 -4.34 18.95
CA VAL A 108 -18.42 -4.05 19.11
C VAL A 108 -18.61 -3.46 20.51
N SER A 109 -18.36 -2.16 20.65
CA SER A 109 -18.90 -1.41 21.79
C SER A 109 -20.39 -1.22 21.57
N SER A 110 -21.25 -1.82 22.40
CA SER A 110 -22.61 -1.29 22.51
C SER A 110 -22.53 0.03 23.29
N VAL A 111 -22.35 1.11 22.52
CA VAL A 111 -22.68 2.50 22.81
C VAL A 111 -22.09 3.10 24.10
N GLN A 112 -21.08 3.94 23.86
CA GLN A 112 -20.62 5.09 24.64
C GLN A 112 -19.67 4.90 25.84
N THR A 113 -18.66 5.77 25.77
CA THR A 113 -17.51 5.98 26.65
C THR A 113 -17.89 6.44 28.04
N GLN A 114 -17.40 5.75 29.07
CA GLN A 114 -16.65 6.31 30.20
C GLN A 114 -16.12 5.17 31.09
N ARG A 115 -14.88 5.31 31.57
CA ARG A 115 -14.12 4.29 32.34
C ARG A 115 -14.40 4.49 33.84
N ILE A 116 -15.14 3.59 34.49
CA ILE A 116 -15.50 3.70 35.92
C ILE A 116 -14.56 2.86 36.80
N GLY A 117 -13.25 3.15 36.69
CA GLY A 117 -12.20 2.57 37.53
C GLY A 117 -11.38 1.46 36.87
N SER A 118 -10.22 1.17 37.47
CA SER A 118 -9.28 0.16 36.99
C SER A 118 -8.66 -0.61 38.16
N VAL A 119 -8.71 -1.94 38.12
CA VAL A 119 -7.90 -2.78 38.99
C VAL A 119 -6.56 -3.00 38.30
N THR A 120 -5.50 -2.34 38.77
CA THR A 120 -4.15 -2.57 38.26
C THR A 120 -3.67 -3.94 38.74
N VAL A 121 -3.57 -4.88 37.81
CA VAL A 121 -2.95 -6.18 38.06
C VAL A 121 -1.48 -6.08 37.66
N PRO A 122 -0.51 -6.49 38.49
CA PRO A 122 0.90 -6.54 38.09
C PRO A 122 1.10 -7.62 37.03
N THR A 123 1.86 -7.32 35.97
CA THR A 123 2.07 -8.18 34.79
C THR A 123 2.38 -9.64 35.14
N ARG A 124 3.18 -9.87 36.19
CA ARG A 124 3.56 -11.22 36.63
C ARG A 124 2.39 -12.09 37.11
N ALA A 125 1.23 -11.51 37.42
CA ALA A 125 0.08 -12.24 37.95
C ALA A 125 -0.87 -12.79 36.87
N PHE A 126 -0.71 -12.38 35.60
CA PHE A 126 -1.59 -12.79 34.49
C PHE A 126 -0.84 -12.98 33.17
N ASN A 127 0.49 -13.07 33.20
CA ASN A 127 1.32 -13.23 32.01
C ASN A 127 1.83 -14.66 31.90
N ASN A 128 1.37 -15.38 30.88
CA ASN A 128 1.89 -16.70 30.50
C ASN A 128 2.73 -16.66 29.21
N TYR A 129 3.10 -15.49 28.68
CA TYR A 129 3.94 -15.38 27.49
C TYR A 129 5.28 -16.09 27.69
N GLY A 130 5.68 -16.90 26.70
CA GLY A 130 6.89 -17.74 26.76
C GLY A 130 6.79 -18.97 27.67
N GLN A 131 5.67 -19.20 28.34
CA GLN A 131 5.44 -20.42 29.13
C GLN A 131 5.04 -21.60 28.23
N PRO A 132 5.12 -22.86 28.70
CA PRO A 132 4.66 -24.02 27.92
C PRO A 132 3.18 -23.90 27.56
N CYS A 133 2.77 -24.41 26.40
CA CYS A 133 1.41 -24.29 25.88
C CYS A 133 0.28 -24.69 26.86
N SER A 134 0.56 -25.61 27.80
CA SER A 134 -0.36 -25.96 28.89
C SER A 134 -0.87 -24.77 29.70
N LYS A 135 -0.12 -23.65 29.73
CA LYS A 135 -0.45 -22.44 30.47
C LYS A 135 -1.33 -21.44 29.72
N CYS A 136 -1.46 -21.56 28.39
CA CYS A 136 -2.29 -20.65 27.57
C CYS A 136 -3.49 -21.31 26.89
N VAL A 137 -3.78 -22.59 27.16
CA VAL A 137 -4.94 -23.30 26.58
C VAL A 137 -6.28 -22.57 26.83
N ALA A 138 -6.40 -21.91 27.98
CA ALA A 138 -7.59 -21.15 28.39
C ALA A 138 -7.37 -19.63 28.37
N ASP A 139 -6.18 -19.16 28.01
CA ASP A 139 -5.81 -17.73 28.07
C ASP A 139 -6.59 -16.93 27.03
N ARG A 140 -6.94 -15.69 27.37
CA ARG A 140 -7.71 -14.81 26.49
C ARG A 140 -6.84 -14.10 25.46
N TYR A 141 -5.57 -13.86 25.81
CA TYR A 141 -4.66 -12.98 25.06
C TYR A 141 -3.53 -13.74 24.37
N LEU A 142 -3.35 -15.03 24.68
CA LEU A 142 -2.25 -15.85 24.17
C LEU A 142 -2.76 -17.10 23.46
N THR A 143 -2.00 -17.58 22.48
CA THR A 143 -2.21 -18.85 21.78
C THR A 143 -0.97 -19.75 21.92
N CYS A 144 -1.16 -21.05 21.75
CA CYS A 144 -0.03 -21.98 21.63
C CYS A 144 0.64 -21.83 20.25
N SER A 145 1.95 -21.68 20.23
CA SER A 145 2.75 -21.63 19.00
C SER A 145 3.18 -23.02 18.52
N SER A 146 3.66 -23.10 17.28
CA SER A 146 4.24 -24.32 16.71
C SER A 146 5.51 -24.79 17.44
N PHE A 147 6.09 -23.95 18.31
CA PHE A 147 7.28 -24.26 19.11
C PHE A 147 6.96 -24.72 20.53
N GLY A 148 5.68 -24.91 20.87
CA GLY A 148 5.26 -25.43 22.18
C GLY A 148 5.21 -24.39 23.29
N THR A 149 5.30 -23.09 22.96
CA THR A 149 5.25 -21.96 23.89
C THR A 149 4.03 -21.08 23.66
N CYS A 150 3.62 -20.36 24.70
CA CYS A 150 2.53 -19.40 24.67
C CYS A 150 2.99 -18.08 24.05
N GLU A 151 2.33 -17.65 22.98
CA GLU A 151 2.69 -16.49 22.16
C GLU A 151 1.45 -15.66 21.81
N CYS A 152 1.65 -14.47 21.21
CA CYS A 152 0.54 -13.64 20.79
C CYS A 152 -0.22 -14.24 19.60
N PRO A 153 -1.56 -14.12 19.57
CA PRO A 153 -2.36 -14.53 18.42
C PRO A 153 -2.03 -13.68 17.19
N LEU A 154 -2.22 -14.29 16.01
CA LEU A 154 -1.98 -13.64 14.71
C LEU A 154 -2.66 -12.26 14.65
N GLY A 155 -1.88 -11.21 14.32
CA GLY A 155 -2.36 -9.83 14.23
C GLY A 155 -2.21 -8.98 15.50
N SER A 156 -1.55 -9.49 16.54
CA SER A 156 -1.21 -8.74 17.77
C SER A 156 0.27 -8.92 18.15
N CYS A 157 0.81 -7.95 18.90
CA CYS A 157 2.23 -7.91 19.28
C CYS A 157 2.39 -7.87 20.80
N TRP A 158 3.42 -8.54 21.32
CA TRP A 158 3.75 -8.51 22.73
C TRP A 158 4.39 -7.17 23.10
N ASN A 159 3.77 -6.42 24.02
CA ASN A 159 4.26 -5.10 24.46
C ASN A 159 5.10 -5.13 25.75
N GLY A 160 5.49 -6.31 26.22
CA GLY A 160 6.11 -6.50 27.54
C GLY A 160 5.11 -6.81 28.66
N ALA A 161 3.81 -6.63 28.42
CA ALA A 161 2.76 -6.90 29.41
C ALA A 161 1.52 -7.64 28.89
N GLN A 162 1.09 -7.40 27.65
CA GLN A 162 -0.01 -8.08 26.98
C GLN A 162 0.17 -8.08 25.46
N CYS A 163 -0.64 -8.84 24.74
CA CYS A 163 -0.73 -8.76 23.29
C CYS A 163 -1.65 -7.60 22.89
N ASP A 164 -1.14 -6.66 22.09
CA ASP A 164 -1.87 -5.45 21.67
C ASP A 164 -1.85 -5.27 20.14
N LYS A 165 -2.84 -4.53 19.61
CA LYS A 165 -2.91 -4.13 18.20
C LYS A 165 -1.95 -2.98 17.91
N ARG A 166 -1.40 -2.96 16.69
CA ARG A 166 -0.28 -2.09 16.26
C ARG A 166 -0.46 -0.57 16.47
N ASN A 167 -1.67 -0.04 16.53
CA ASN A 167 -1.90 1.42 16.53
C ASN A 167 -1.45 2.15 17.81
N ASN A 168 -1.06 1.44 18.88
CA ASN A 168 -0.65 2.03 20.15
C ASN A 168 0.85 1.93 20.46
N PHE A 169 1.68 1.42 19.54
CA PHE A 169 3.12 1.31 19.77
C PHE A 169 3.87 2.55 19.26
N ASN A 170 4.23 3.44 20.19
CA ASN A 170 5.28 4.41 19.96
C ASN A 170 6.64 3.69 19.97
N ALA A 171 7.41 3.89 18.91
CA ALA A 171 8.75 3.37 18.75
C ALA A 171 9.73 4.01 19.75
N SER A 172 9.82 3.47 20.96
CA SER A 172 10.84 3.88 21.94
C SER A 172 11.19 2.78 22.97
N ALA A 173 11.07 1.50 22.62
CA ALA A 173 11.50 0.40 23.49
C ALA A 173 12.71 -0.33 22.89
N SER A 174 13.90 0.09 23.30
CA SER A 174 15.23 -0.43 22.94
C SER A 174 15.60 -1.78 23.57
N SER A 175 14.65 -2.68 23.82
CA SER A 175 14.97 -3.98 24.42
C SER A 175 13.90 -5.05 24.21
N ILE A 176 13.75 -5.54 22.98
CA ILE A 176 12.99 -6.78 22.73
C ILE A 176 13.89 -7.78 22.03
N ILE A 177 14.63 -8.53 22.86
CA ILE A 177 15.26 -9.79 22.50
C ILE A 177 14.20 -10.86 22.76
N SER A 178 13.59 -11.39 21.70
CA SER A 178 12.92 -12.70 21.54
C SER A 178 11.66 -12.61 20.67
N ASN A 179 11.86 -13.05 19.43
CA ASN A 179 10.96 -13.72 18.48
C ASN A 179 9.43 -13.47 18.56
N TRP A 180 8.90 -13.08 17.39
CA TRP A 180 7.49 -13.09 16.93
C TRP A 180 6.62 -11.84 17.15
N CYS A 181 7.17 -10.64 16.94
CA CYS A 181 6.38 -9.61 16.26
C CYS A 181 6.51 -9.87 14.74
N ILE A 182 5.39 -10.06 14.02
CA ILE A 182 5.47 -9.99 12.55
C ILE A 182 5.97 -8.58 12.17
N GLN A 183 6.88 -8.61 11.22
CA GLN A 183 7.78 -7.58 10.71
C GLN A 183 7.10 -6.23 10.42
N PRO A 184 7.84 -5.11 10.50
CA PRO A 184 7.30 -3.79 10.19
C PRO A 184 6.68 -3.78 8.78
N VAL A 185 5.39 -3.44 8.66
CA VAL A 185 4.88 -3.02 7.33
C VAL A 185 5.50 -1.68 7.05
N PHE A 186 6.47 -1.66 6.15
CA PHE A 186 7.09 -0.46 5.62
C PHE A 186 6.74 -0.34 4.13
N ASP A 187 6.62 0.92 3.75
CA ASP A 187 6.60 1.40 2.38
C ASP A 187 7.50 2.62 2.37
N ILE A 188 8.74 2.38 1.92
CA ILE A 188 9.84 3.32 1.96
C ILE A 188 10.20 3.68 0.54
N PHE A 189 10.33 4.96 0.27
CA PHE A 189 10.60 5.49 -1.05
C PHE A 189 11.75 6.50 -0.99
N TRP A 190 12.82 6.23 -1.72
CA TRP A 190 13.93 7.14 -1.97
C TRP A 190 13.80 7.72 -3.39
N PRO A 191 13.42 9.01 -3.50
CA PRO A 191 13.34 9.67 -4.79
C PRO A 191 14.72 10.07 -5.34
N PHE A 192 15.75 10.18 -4.49
CA PHE A 192 17.08 10.65 -4.88
C PHE A 192 17.16 12.04 -5.53
N ASP A 193 16.16 12.89 -5.28
CA ASP A 193 16.08 14.29 -5.73
C ASP A 193 17.10 15.20 -4.99
N GLY A 194 18.39 15.03 -5.30
CA GLY A 194 19.50 15.84 -4.78
C GLY A 194 19.98 15.49 -3.38
N ASN A 195 19.45 14.42 -2.77
CA ASN A 195 19.87 13.95 -1.44
C ASN A 195 19.58 12.44 -1.24
N THR A 196 20.06 11.88 -0.12
CA THR A 196 19.89 10.45 0.24
C THR A 196 18.83 10.19 1.31
N ARG A 197 17.91 11.14 1.54
CA ARG A 197 16.81 10.97 2.48
C ARG A 197 15.65 10.27 1.78
N ASP A 198 14.94 9.44 2.53
CA ASP A 198 13.66 8.91 2.06
C ASP A 198 12.59 10.01 2.06
N SER A 199 11.52 9.81 1.30
CA SER A 199 10.40 10.75 1.16
C SER A 199 9.71 11.15 2.46
N LYS A 200 9.79 10.31 3.50
CA LYS A 200 9.23 10.61 4.84
C LYS A 200 10.31 11.04 5.83
N ASN A 201 11.58 11.08 5.41
CA ASN A 201 12.75 11.39 6.23
C ASN A 201 12.80 10.59 7.55
N ASN A 202 12.33 9.34 7.50
CA ASN A 202 12.28 8.45 8.67
C ASN A 202 13.54 7.61 8.82
N TYR A 203 14.34 7.47 7.76
CA TYR A 203 15.49 6.57 7.72
C TYR A 203 16.78 7.36 7.60
N THR A 204 17.61 7.27 8.64
CA THR A 204 18.92 7.93 8.63
C THR A 204 19.85 7.18 7.69
N SER A 205 20.39 7.87 6.69
CA SER A 205 21.38 7.33 5.76
C SER A 205 22.74 8.03 5.91
N VAL A 206 23.81 7.28 5.65
CA VAL A 206 25.18 7.75 5.52
C VAL A 206 25.62 7.42 4.10
N SER A 207 26.13 8.41 3.37
CA SER A 207 26.53 8.23 1.98
C SER A 207 28.02 8.52 1.79
N SER A 208 28.61 7.96 0.75
CA SER A 208 29.97 8.33 0.32
C SER A 208 30.05 9.83 0.01
N ALA A 209 31.21 10.43 0.23
CA ALA A 209 31.47 11.82 -0.14
C ALA A 209 31.47 12.00 -1.67
N GLY A 210 31.05 13.18 -2.15
CA GLY A 210 31.12 13.56 -3.56
C GLY A 210 30.13 12.82 -4.49
N ILE A 211 29.05 12.26 -3.94
CA ILE A 211 27.94 11.75 -4.76
C ILE A 211 27.32 12.92 -5.54
N SER A 212 27.08 12.69 -6.83
CA SER A 212 26.45 13.66 -7.73
C SER A 212 25.04 13.18 -8.11
N TYR A 213 24.26 14.09 -8.68
CA TYR A 213 22.89 13.83 -9.12
C TYR A 213 22.73 14.35 -10.56
N ASN A 214 21.94 13.66 -11.37
CA ASN A 214 21.71 14.03 -12.78
C ASN A 214 20.23 13.83 -13.14
N THR A 215 19.83 14.13 -14.39
CA THR A 215 18.45 14.02 -14.84
C THR A 215 17.87 12.62 -14.62
N SER A 216 16.67 12.58 -14.02
CA SER A 216 15.86 11.38 -13.83
C SER A 216 15.43 10.76 -15.17
N TYR A 217 14.97 9.51 -15.13
CA TYR A 217 14.32 8.82 -16.24
C TYR A 217 13.17 9.63 -16.86
N TRP A 218 12.34 10.26 -16.03
CA TRP A 218 11.14 10.98 -16.49
C TRP A 218 11.41 12.45 -16.84
N GLY A 219 12.67 12.90 -16.77
CA GLY A 219 13.01 14.33 -16.97
C GLY A 219 12.53 15.24 -15.82
N VAL A 220 11.87 14.68 -14.81
CA VAL A 220 11.42 15.36 -13.60
C VAL A 220 12.19 14.80 -12.41
N GLY A 221 12.75 15.69 -11.59
CA GLY A 221 13.59 15.28 -10.46
C GLY A 221 15.02 14.91 -10.88
N LEU A 222 15.74 14.30 -9.95
CA LEU A 222 17.13 13.89 -10.12
C LEU A 222 17.35 12.43 -9.70
N ALA A 223 18.25 11.76 -10.40
CA ALA A 223 18.74 10.43 -10.06
C ALA A 223 20.11 10.49 -9.35
N ILE A 224 20.33 9.61 -8.38
CA ILE A 224 21.64 9.47 -7.72
C ILE A 224 22.65 8.83 -8.67
N ASN A 225 23.83 9.42 -8.81
CA ASN A 225 24.95 8.86 -9.57
C ASN A 225 25.96 8.18 -8.63
N LEU A 226 26.13 6.88 -8.78
CA LEU A 226 27.12 6.11 -8.04
C LEU A 226 28.27 5.69 -8.96
N VAL A 227 29.50 6.09 -8.59
CA VAL A 227 30.72 5.80 -9.34
C VAL A 227 31.49 4.65 -8.69
N ARG A 228 31.64 3.54 -9.43
CA ARG A 228 32.35 2.34 -8.94
C ARG A 228 33.82 2.62 -8.60
N ALA A 229 34.51 3.39 -9.44
CA ALA A 229 35.92 3.73 -9.24
C ALA A 229 36.17 4.51 -7.94
N SER A 230 35.15 5.20 -7.43
CA SER A 230 35.19 5.96 -6.17
C SER A 230 34.53 5.22 -5.01
N ALA A 231 34.16 3.95 -5.17
CA ALA A 231 33.51 3.13 -4.14
C ALA A 231 32.27 3.82 -3.52
N GLN A 232 31.42 4.42 -4.37
CA GLN A 232 30.27 5.19 -3.89
C GLN A 232 29.06 4.29 -3.61
N TYR A 233 28.42 4.53 -2.45
CA TYR A 233 27.20 3.85 -2.02
C TYR A 233 26.45 4.69 -0.99
N VAL A 234 25.21 4.30 -0.71
CA VAL A 234 24.41 4.79 0.42
C VAL A 234 24.24 3.65 1.42
N LYS A 235 24.32 3.98 2.70
CA LYS A 235 24.21 3.05 3.81
C LYS A 235 23.15 3.50 4.79
N ILE A 236 22.23 2.60 5.11
CA ILE A 236 21.26 2.76 6.18
C ILE A 236 21.74 1.86 7.33
N PRO A 237 22.13 2.42 8.49
CA PRO A 237 22.56 1.66 9.65
C PRO A 237 21.57 0.55 10.06
N SER A 238 22.13 -0.55 10.54
CA SER A 238 21.38 -1.73 10.97
C SER A 238 20.24 -1.42 11.96
N GLY A 239 19.18 -2.23 11.93
CA GLY A 239 18.03 -2.12 12.83
C GLY A 239 16.93 -1.18 12.35
N GLN A 240 17.13 -0.45 11.26
CA GLN A 240 16.10 0.43 10.69
C GLN A 240 15.14 -0.29 9.74
N ILE A 241 15.64 -1.25 8.94
CA ILE A 241 14.86 -1.96 7.91
C ILE A 241 15.05 -3.47 8.13
N LEU A 242 13.95 -4.21 8.31
CA LEU A 242 13.99 -5.61 8.68
C LEU A 242 13.19 -6.47 7.67
N PHE A 243 13.89 -7.32 6.93
CA PHE A 243 13.32 -8.27 5.96
C PHE A 243 13.24 -9.71 6.50
N TYR A 244 13.44 -9.89 7.80
CA TYR A 244 13.58 -11.22 8.42
C TYR A 244 12.30 -12.04 8.27
N SER A 245 12.39 -13.16 7.53
CA SER A 245 11.29 -14.11 7.33
C SER A 245 9.96 -13.45 6.95
N SER A 246 10.02 -12.44 6.08
CA SER A 246 8.86 -11.73 5.53
C SER A 246 8.85 -11.74 4.01
N SER A 247 7.66 -11.48 3.46
CA SER A 247 7.54 -11.08 2.06
C SER A 247 8.09 -9.66 1.89
N PHE A 248 8.58 -9.35 0.70
CA PHE A 248 8.96 -7.99 0.33
C PHE A 248 9.04 -7.80 -1.18
N THR A 249 9.06 -6.54 -1.58
CA THR A 249 9.46 -6.07 -2.91
C THR A 249 10.52 -4.99 -2.74
N ILE A 250 11.59 -5.09 -3.50
CA ILE A 250 12.60 -4.04 -3.69
C ILE A 250 12.61 -3.70 -5.18
N GLU A 251 12.35 -2.46 -5.55
CA GLU A 251 12.33 -2.02 -6.95
C GLU A 251 12.90 -0.61 -7.12
N THR A 252 13.39 -0.32 -8.33
CA THR A 252 14.03 0.96 -8.66
C THR A 252 14.21 1.06 -10.18
N TRP A 253 14.37 2.27 -10.69
CA TRP A 253 14.92 2.52 -12.02
C TRP A 253 16.45 2.54 -11.96
N ILE A 254 17.11 1.90 -12.92
CA ILE A 254 18.57 1.93 -13.06
C ILE A 254 19.00 2.38 -14.46
N TYR A 255 20.07 3.16 -14.53
CA TYR A 255 20.78 3.50 -15.76
C TYR A 255 22.26 3.10 -15.60
N PRO A 256 22.62 1.87 -15.95
CA PRO A 256 23.99 1.41 -15.82
C PRO A 256 24.85 2.02 -16.93
N ILE A 257 25.97 2.66 -16.56
CA ILE A 257 26.94 3.23 -17.52
C ILE A 257 28.13 2.29 -17.76
N GLY A 258 28.22 1.20 -16.99
CA GLY A 258 29.27 0.21 -17.17
C GLY A 258 29.07 -1.01 -16.28
N PHE A 259 28.87 -2.18 -16.89
CA PHE A 259 29.06 -3.47 -16.23
C PHE A 259 29.78 -4.49 -17.12
N THR A 260 30.40 -5.48 -16.49
CA THR A 260 31.07 -6.62 -17.14
C THR A 260 30.42 -7.93 -16.68
N THR A 261 31.15 -9.05 -16.81
CA THR A 261 30.71 -10.33 -16.26
C THR A 261 30.72 -10.39 -14.73
N THR A 262 31.34 -9.42 -14.05
CA THR A 262 31.39 -9.34 -12.58
C THR A 262 30.09 -8.80 -11.97
N ASP A 263 30.07 -8.68 -10.64
CA ASP A 263 28.91 -8.21 -9.90
C ASP A 263 28.87 -6.68 -9.78
N TYR A 264 27.67 -6.11 -9.90
CA TYR A 264 27.39 -4.68 -9.73
C TYR A 264 26.11 -4.54 -8.91
N ALA A 265 26.26 -4.18 -7.64
CA ALA A 265 25.19 -4.28 -6.66
C ALA A 265 24.28 -3.06 -6.66
N ILE A 266 22.98 -3.29 -6.80
CA ILE A 266 21.93 -2.28 -6.68
C ILE A 266 21.59 -2.13 -5.19
N PHE A 267 21.46 -3.25 -4.48
CA PHE A 267 21.09 -3.31 -3.07
C PHE A 267 21.76 -4.48 -2.35
N GLY A 268 21.99 -4.32 -1.05
CA GLY A 268 22.42 -5.38 -0.16
C GLY A 268 21.92 -5.21 1.28
N GLN A 269 21.77 -6.33 1.98
CA GLN A 269 21.64 -6.34 3.44
C GLN A 269 22.29 -7.62 3.96
N CYS A 270 23.24 -7.51 4.89
CA CYS A 270 24.08 -8.64 5.25
C CYS A 270 24.40 -8.63 6.75
N GLU A 271 23.88 -9.62 7.47
CA GLU A 271 24.21 -9.85 8.89
C GLU A 271 25.58 -10.52 9.01
N ALA A 272 25.76 -11.59 8.26
CA ALA A 272 26.96 -12.42 8.26
C ALA A 272 26.99 -13.20 6.95
N ASN A 273 28.18 -13.34 6.33
CA ASN A 273 28.37 -13.95 5.01
C ASN A 273 28.10 -15.47 5.02
N ILE A 274 26.82 -15.81 5.21
CA ILE A 274 26.24 -17.14 5.40
C ILE A 274 24.95 -17.15 4.57
N THR A 275 24.64 -18.30 3.97
CA THR A 275 23.39 -18.52 3.24
C THR A 275 22.18 -18.09 4.09
N ASN A 276 21.22 -17.44 3.44
CA ASN A 276 20.03 -16.82 4.02
C ASN A 276 20.27 -15.58 4.91
N LYS A 277 21.50 -15.25 5.29
CA LYS A 277 21.80 -14.08 6.15
C LYS A 277 22.43 -12.89 5.42
N CYS A 278 22.74 -13.04 4.14
CA CYS A 278 23.17 -11.95 3.26
C CYS A 278 22.36 -11.89 1.99
N MET A 279 21.57 -10.84 1.86
CA MET A 279 20.77 -10.52 0.71
C MET A 279 21.56 -9.64 -0.26
N TYR A 280 21.37 -9.90 -1.54
CA TYR A 280 21.87 -9.07 -2.62
C TYR A 280 20.83 -8.93 -3.72
N PHE A 281 20.85 -7.77 -4.38
CA PHE A 281 20.18 -7.52 -5.64
C PHE A 281 21.16 -6.76 -6.53
N LEU A 282 21.55 -7.36 -7.65
CA LEU A 282 22.71 -6.93 -8.44
C LEU A 282 22.57 -7.33 -9.90
N VAL A 283 23.45 -6.76 -10.74
CA VAL A 283 23.70 -7.24 -12.10
C VAL A 283 24.92 -8.17 -12.05
N ARG A 284 24.78 -9.41 -12.55
CA ARG A 284 25.83 -10.42 -12.66
C ARG A 284 25.78 -11.03 -14.03
N ASN A 285 26.93 -11.12 -14.72
CA ASN A 285 26.98 -11.64 -16.08
C ASN A 285 25.91 -11.02 -16.99
N TYR A 286 25.80 -9.68 -16.94
CA TYR A 286 24.82 -8.88 -17.67
C TYR A 286 23.35 -9.07 -17.28
N LYS A 287 23.01 -9.92 -16.31
CA LYS A 287 21.61 -10.23 -15.95
C LYS A 287 21.29 -9.80 -14.52
N LEU A 288 20.03 -9.45 -14.27
CA LEU A 288 19.56 -9.21 -12.91
C LEU A 288 19.64 -10.49 -12.10
N THR A 289 20.13 -10.37 -10.87
CA THR A 289 20.20 -11.48 -9.93
C THR A 289 19.86 -10.97 -8.55
N CYS A 290 18.97 -11.67 -7.86
CA CYS A 290 18.72 -11.47 -6.45
C CYS A 290 18.88 -12.78 -5.67
N GLY A 291 19.19 -12.69 -4.38
CA GLY A 291 19.36 -13.89 -3.58
C GLY A 291 19.79 -13.65 -2.15
N PHE A 292 19.76 -14.72 -1.36
CA PHE A 292 20.16 -14.75 0.05
C PHE A 292 21.39 -15.67 0.23
N GLY A 293 22.56 -15.21 -0.18
CA GLY A 293 23.79 -16.01 -0.25
C GLY A 293 23.74 -17.01 -1.40
N ALA A 294 23.88 -18.32 -1.15
CA ALA A 294 23.81 -19.33 -2.21
C ALA A 294 22.40 -19.51 -2.83
N ASN A 295 21.37 -18.94 -2.21
CA ASN A 295 19.97 -19.05 -2.62
C ASN A 295 19.55 -17.85 -3.47
N GLY A 296 20.05 -17.78 -4.70
CA GLY A 296 19.67 -16.75 -5.67
C GLY A 296 18.89 -17.26 -6.87
N THR A 297 18.28 -16.31 -7.58
CA THR A 297 17.71 -16.47 -8.93
C THR A 297 18.27 -15.39 -9.84
N SER A 298 18.54 -15.76 -11.10
CA SER A 298 18.94 -14.82 -12.15
C SER A 298 17.84 -14.72 -13.18
N GLY A 299 17.75 -13.55 -13.81
CA GLY A 299 16.91 -13.30 -14.96
C GLY A 299 17.42 -14.02 -16.21
N ALA A 300 16.57 -14.12 -17.23
CA ALA A 300 16.92 -14.67 -18.53
C ALA A 300 17.53 -13.59 -19.45
N THR A 301 17.13 -12.34 -19.29
CA THR A 301 17.45 -11.23 -20.22
C THR A 301 18.73 -10.50 -19.82
N SER A 302 19.58 -10.21 -20.81
CA SER A 302 20.75 -9.35 -20.62
C SER A 302 20.36 -7.88 -20.62
N LEU A 303 20.81 -7.13 -19.62
CA LEU A 303 20.60 -5.71 -19.50
C LEU A 303 21.47 -4.96 -20.51
N SER A 304 20.91 -3.90 -21.07
CA SER A 304 21.66 -2.94 -21.89
C SER A 304 22.20 -1.82 -21.01
N MET A 305 23.40 -1.36 -21.32
CA MET A 305 23.96 -0.15 -20.72
C MET A 305 23.38 1.09 -21.42
N ASN A 306 23.55 2.25 -20.77
CA ASN A 306 23.13 3.55 -21.30
C ASN A 306 21.63 3.64 -21.63
N LYS A 307 20.82 2.94 -20.83
CA LYS A 307 19.37 2.94 -20.95
C LYS A 307 18.74 2.72 -19.58
N TRP A 308 17.71 3.51 -19.28
CA TRP A 308 16.88 3.30 -18.10
C TRP A 308 16.13 1.98 -18.19
N SER A 309 16.17 1.19 -17.12
CA SER A 309 15.39 -0.04 -16.97
C SER A 309 14.78 -0.07 -15.58
N HIS A 310 13.50 -0.43 -15.48
CA HIS A 310 12.87 -0.73 -14.20
C HIS A 310 13.25 -2.13 -13.77
N VAL A 311 13.65 -2.31 -12.51
CA VAL A 311 14.13 -3.60 -12.01
C VAL A 311 13.50 -3.87 -10.65
N ALA A 312 13.06 -5.10 -10.42
CA ALA A 312 12.51 -5.49 -9.13
C ALA A 312 13.00 -6.87 -8.66
N CYS A 313 13.14 -7.00 -7.34
CA CYS A 313 13.33 -8.23 -6.60
C CYS A 313 12.11 -8.43 -5.70
N VAL A 314 11.37 -9.51 -5.93
CA VAL A 314 10.15 -9.83 -5.18
C VAL A 314 10.35 -11.17 -4.48
N TYR A 315 10.08 -11.20 -3.18
CA TYR A 315 10.09 -12.43 -2.41
C TYR A 315 8.76 -12.60 -1.68
N SER A 316 8.11 -13.74 -1.88
CA SER A 316 6.88 -14.11 -1.18
C SER A 316 7.18 -15.19 -0.15
N PHE A 317 7.04 -14.85 1.13
CA PHE A 317 7.22 -15.78 2.24
C PHE A 317 6.16 -16.89 2.25
N LYS A 318 4.92 -16.55 1.85
CA LYS A 318 3.80 -17.50 1.79
C LYS A 318 4.05 -18.63 0.81
N THR A 319 4.61 -18.31 -0.36
CA THR A 319 4.86 -19.27 -1.44
C THR A 319 6.31 -19.74 -1.49
N GLN A 320 7.20 -19.13 -0.70
CA GLN A 320 8.65 -19.38 -0.72
C GLN A 320 9.25 -19.18 -2.12
N THR A 321 8.84 -18.11 -2.80
CA THR A 321 9.24 -17.81 -4.18
C THR A 321 10.02 -16.51 -4.25
N LEU A 322 11.19 -16.55 -4.88
CA LEU A 322 12.02 -15.40 -5.20
C LEU A 322 11.95 -15.13 -6.70
N GLN A 323 11.73 -13.88 -7.07
CA GLN A 323 11.49 -13.45 -8.45
C GLN A 323 12.29 -12.19 -8.77
N VAL A 324 12.76 -12.10 -10.02
CA VAL A 324 13.31 -10.87 -10.59
C VAL A 324 12.44 -10.42 -11.76
N TYR A 325 12.21 -9.12 -11.84
CA TYR A 325 11.47 -8.49 -12.92
C TYR A 325 12.36 -7.47 -13.63
N LEU A 326 12.24 -7.42 -14.95
CA LEU A 326 12.88 -6.42 -15.81
C LEU A 326 11.79 -5.72 -16.62
N ASN A 327 11.73 -4.39 -16.53
CA ASN A 327 10.74 -3.53 -17.18
C ASN A 327 9.29 -3.98 -16.95
N GLY A 328 8.99 -4.39 -15.71
CA GLY A 328 7.65 -4.83 -15.32
C GLY A 328 7.34 -6.30 -15.61
N ILE A 329 8.19 -7.00 -16.38
CA ILE A 329 7.97 -8.38 -16.82
C ILE A 329 8.80 -9.35 -15.98
N LEU A 330 8.22 -10.48 -15.59
CA LEU A 330 8.92 -11.54 -14.87
C LEU A 330 10.05 -12.09 -15.73
N ASP A 331 11.29 -11.94 -15.27
CA ASP A 331 12.49 -12.34 -16.02
C ASP A 331 13.16 -13.59 -15.42
N GLY A 332 12.89 -13.89 -14.14
CA GLY A 332 13.37 -15.10 -13.49
C GLY A 332 12.60 -15.43 -12.21
N SER A 333 12.44 -16.71 -11.91
CA SER A 333 11.74 -17.19 -10.71
C SER A 333 12.34 -18.49 -10.19
N ARG A 334 12.39 -18.63 -8.87
CA ARG A 334 12.85 -19.85 -8.21
C ARG A 334 12.17 -20.01 -6.85
N SER A 335 11.99 -21.25 -6.41
CA SER A 335 11.75 -21.55 -5.00
C SER A 335 13.00 -21.20 -4.16
N SER A 336 12.82 -20.47 -3.07
CA SER A 336 13.90 -20.05 -2.18
C SER A 336 13.43 -20.07 -0.74
N PHE A 337 14.33 -20.42 0.17
CA PHE A 337 14.14 -20.18 1.59
C PHE A 337 14.01 -18.68 1.88
N SER A 338 13.49 -18.36 3.06
CA SER A 338 13.39 -16.98 3.51
C SER A 338 14.75 -16.36 3.83
N PHE A 339 14.81 -15.04 3.71
CA PHE A 339 15.88 -14.28 4.31
C PHE A 339 15.79 -14.39 5.84
N GLN A 340 16.90 -14.73 6.48
CA GLN A 340 17.06 -15.00 7.90
C GLN A 340 17.99 -14.00 8.58
N GLY A 341 18.45 -12.97 7.87
CA GLY A 341 19.17 -11.85 8.49
C GLY A 341 18.23 -11.06 9.39
N SER A 342 18.62 -10.90 10.64
CA SER A 342 17.90 -10.19 11.70
C SER A 342 18.57 -8.85 12.07
N SER A 343 19.77 -8.63 11.55
CA SER A 343 20.57 -7.43 11.71
C SER A 343 21.45 -7.22 10.47
N GLY A 344 22.21 -6.13 10.44
CA GLY A 344 23.07 -5.77 9.30
C GLY A 344 22.68 -4.46 8.66
N ASP A 345 23.69 -3.73 8.21
CA ASP A 345 23.50 -2.48 7.47
C ASP A 345 22.79 -2.80 6.14
N THR A 346 21.90 -1.91 5.74
CA THR A 346 21.28 -1.93 4.42
C THR A 346 22.07 -1.00 3.51
N THR A 347 22.44 -1.45 2.34
CA THR A 347 23.27 -0.70 1.40
C THR A 347 22.59 -0.57 0.04
N ILE A 348 22.77 0.58 -0.59
CA ILE A 348 22.34 0.88 -1.96
C ILE A 348 23.61 1.19 -2.74
N GLY A 349 23.84 0.47 -3.85
CA GLY A 349 25.05 0.60 -4.66
C GLY A 349 26.21 -0.32 -4.25
N VAL A 350 26.07 -1.15 -3.23
CA VAL A 350 27.04 -2.18 -2.81
C VAL A 350 26.30 -3.31 -2.08
N THR A 351 26.90 -4.50 -1.97
CA THR A 351 26.47 -5.54 -1.02
C THR A 351 27.68 -6.14 -0.30
N TYR A 352 27.51 -6.49 0.98
CA TYR A 352 28.53 -7.21 1.75
C TYR A 352 28.42 -8.74 1.64
N ALA A 353 27.48 -9.25 0.84
CA ALA A 353 27.43 -10.67 0.45
C ALA A 353 28.65 -11.10 -0.38
N ILE A 354 29.37 -10.12 -0.94
CA ILE A 354 30.59 -10.27 -1.74
C ILE A 354 31.66 -9.43 -1.05
N PRO A 355 32.94 -9.85 -1.04
CA PRO A 355 34.02 -9.06 -0.47
C PRO A 355 33.99 -7.60 -0.95
N PRO A 356 34.01 -6.62 -0.02
CA PRO A 356 33.97 -5.20 -0.37
C PRO A 356 35.10 -4.83 -1.34
N GLY A 357 34.85 -3.86 -2.22
CA GLY A 357 35.88 -3.35 -3.14
C GLY A 357 35.69 -3.71 -4.61
N SER A 358 34.81 -4.67 -4.93
CA SER A 358 34.69 -5.20 -6.29
C SER A 358 33.30 -5.11 -6.92
N ASN A 359 32.26 -4.76 -6.17
CA ASN A 359 30.86 -4.91 -6.60
C ASN A 359 30.02 -3.64 -6.55
N TYR A 360 30.64 -2.46 -6.51
CA TYR A 360 29.89 -1.20 -6.51
C TYR A 360 29.10 -1.02 -7.81
N PHE A 361 27.89 -0.46 -7.69
CA PHE A 361 27.15 0.00 -8.85
C PHE A 361 27.93 1.07 -9.61
N ASN A 362 27.68 1.16 -10.92
CA ASN A 362 28.26 2.20 -11.75
C ASN A 362 27.18 2.76 -12.68
N GLY A 363 26.64 3.92 -12.32
CA GLY A 363 25.57 4.59 -13.06
C GLY A 363 24.55 5.24 -12.14
N TYR A 364 23.35 5.45 -12.67
CA TYR A 364 22.28 6.17 -11.98
C TYR A 364 21.24 5.22 -11.40
N LEU A 365 20.71 5.56 -10.22
CA LEU A 365 19.52 4.92 -9.65
C LEU A 365 18.46 5.98 -9.36
N ASP A 366 17.20 5.59 -9.44
CA ASP A 366 16.08 6.48 -9.16
C ASP A 366 14.86 5.72 -8.65
N LEU A 367 13.98 6.42 -7.95
CA LEU A 367 12.69 5.95 -7.46
C LEU A 367 12.75 4.60 -6.73
N MET A 368 13.70 4.47 -5.79
CA MET A 368 13.90 3.21 -5.09
C MET A 368 12.85 2.99 -4.02
N GLN A 369 12.11 1.88 -4.12
CA GLN A 369 11.07 1.50 -3.18
C GLN A 369 11.42 0.21 -2.45
N PHE A 370 11.18 0.19 -1.14
CA PHE A 370 11.12 -1.02 -0.33
C PHE A 370 9.71 -1.17 0.22
N VAL A 371 9.07 -2.28 -0.14
CA VAL A 371 7.71 -2.60 0.27
C VAL A 371 7.73 -3.92 1.02
N SER A 372 7.08 -3.96 2.18
CA SER A 372 6.97 -5.13 3.07
C SER A 372 6.01 -6.22 2.58
N THR A 373 5.56 -6.15 1.33
CA THR A 373 4.66 -7.12 0.70
C THR A 373 5.26 -7.57 -0.63
N ALA A 374 5.01 -8.83 -1.01
CA ALA A 374 5.32 -9.29 -2.36
C ALA A 374 4.29 -8.72 -3.35
N LYS A 375 4.66 -7.69 -4.10
CA LYS A 375 3.84 -7.16 -5.19
C LYS A 375 3.59 -8.24 -6.25
N ASN A 376 2.39 -8.27 -6.81
CA ASN A 376 2.07 -9.18 -7.90
C ASN A 376 2.62 -8.65 -9.25
N ALA A 377 2.56 -9.45 -10.30
CA ALA A 377 3.09 -9.08 -11.61
C ALA A 377 2.41 -7.84 -12.21
N SER A 378 1.10 -7.65 -12.00
CA SER A 378 0.38 -6.47 -12.51
C SER A 378 0.78 -5.18 -11.80
N ASP A 379 1.04 -5.23 -10.50
CA ASP A 379 1.52 -4.05 -9.75
C ASP A 379 2.92 -3.66 -10.21
N ILE A 380 3.84 -4.64 -10.34
CA ILE A 380 5.21 -4.39 -10.85
C ILE A 380 5.18 -3.87 -12.29
N LEU A 381 4.29 -4.39 -13.14
CA LEU A 381 4.12 -3.89 -14.50
C LEU A 381 3.55 -2.47 -14.52
N ARG A 382 2.59 -2.16 -13.64
CA ARG A 382 2.05 -0.81 -13.50
C ARG A 382 3.15 0.16 -13.07
N ASP A 383 3.91 -0.17 -12.03
CA ASP A 383 4.96 0.70 -11.51
C ASP A 383 6.08 0.95 -12.54
N ALA A 384 6.34 -0.03 -13.42
CA ALA A 384 7.29 0.09 -14.53
C ALA A 384 6.77 0.91 -15.73
N THR A 385 5.45 1.10 -15.88
CA THR A 385 4.86 1.61 -17.13
C THR A 385 3.84 2.73 -16.99
N LEU A 386 3.34 3.01 -15.78
CA LEU A 386 2.49 4.15 -15.51
C LEU A 386 3.36 5.42 -15.47
N MET A 387 3.10 6.34 -16.39
CA MET A 387 3.86 7.58 -16.55
C MET A 387 3.30 8.70 -15.67
N ALA A 388 1.97 8.87 -15.66
CA ALA A 388 1.29 9.88 -14.86
C ALA A 388 -0.13 9.41 -14.54
N TYR A 389 -0.62 9.82 -13.36
CA TYR A 389 -1.99 9.61 -12.94
C TYR A 389 -2.49 10.88 -12.24
N TYR A 390 -3.54 11.48 -12.77
CA TYR A 390 -4.21 12.62 -12.14
C TYR A 390 -5.63 12.19 -11.74
N SER A 391 -5.82 11.94 -10.44
CA SER A 391 -7.14 11.62 -9.87
C SER A 391 -8.07 12.83 -9.82
N PHE A 392 -7.50 14.03 -9.59
CA PHE A 392 -8.25 15.24 -9.27
C PHE A 392 -9.08 15.19 -7.98
N ASP A 393 -8.87 14.17 -7.12
CA ASP A 393 -9.62 14.00 -5.87
C ASP A 393 -9.40 15.11 -4.83
N THR A 394 -8.15 15.55 -4.72
CA THR A 394 -7.71 16.47 -3.67
C THR A 394 -6.85 17.62 -4.19
N SER A 395 -6.39 17.54 -5.44
CA SER A 395 -5.50 18.51 -6.06
C SER A 395 -5.76 18.59 -7.56
N LEU A 396 -5.74 19.81 -8.09
CA LEU A 396 -5.81 20.07 -9.54
C LEU A 396 -4.52 19.69 -10.27
N THR A 397 -3.41 19.56 -9.54
CA THR A 397 -2.06 19.53 -10.12
C THR A 397 -1.21 18.35 -9.69
N ALA A 398 -1.62 17.60 -8.68
CA ALA A 398 -0.79 16.51 -8.15
C ALA A 398 -0.81 15.31 -9.09
N ASP A 399 0.38 14.87 -9.51
CA ASP A 399 0.57 13.52 -10.02
C ASP A 399 0.52 12.53 -8.85
N ASN A 400 -0.38 11.56 -8.93
CA ASN A 400 -0.60 10.51 -7.95
C ASN A 400 0.38 9.33 -8.13
N THR A 401 1.32 9.40 -9.08
CA THR A 401 2.43 8.45 -9.20
C THR A 401 3.67 8.89 -8.41
N LEU A 402 4.67 8.03 -8.34
CA LEU A 402 5.98 8.36 -7.77
C LEU A 402 6.87 9.20 -8.72
N ASN A 403 6.44 9.42 -9.96
CA ASN A 403 7.22 10.15 -10.96
C ASN A 403 7.16 11.67 -10.74
N GLY A 404 6.18 12.16 -9.98
CA GLY A 404 6.09 13.55 -9.55
C GLY A 404 5.85 14.56 -10.67
N ILE A 405 5.19 14.14 -11.77
CA ILE A 405 4.93 14.98 -12.94
C ILE A 405 3.74 15.91 -12.67
N ASN A 406 3.89 16.82 -11.71
CA ASN A 406 2.84 17.76 -11.35
C ASN A 406 2.50 18.70 -12.51
N THR A 407 1.23 19.09 -12.62
CA THR A 407 0.78 20.05 -13.63
C THR A 407 0.80 21.49 -13.10
N THR A 408 0.68 22.44 -14.01
CA THR A 408 0.42 23.85 -13.73
C THR A 408 -0.95 24.21 -14.30
N THR A 409 -1.69 25.08 -13.63
CA THR A 409 -3.00 25.56 -14.06
C THR A 409 -2.88 26.85 -14.88
N SER A 410 -3.73 26.99 -15.90
CA SER A 410 -4.03 28.25 -16.57
C SER A 410 -5.51 28.60 -16.34
N GLY A 411 -5.81 29.88 -16.06
CA GLY A 411 -7.18 30.44 -15.93
C GLY A 411 -8.15 29.79 -14.94
N SER A 412 -7.65 29.37 -13.78
CA SER A 412 -8.45 28.97 -12.61
C SER A 412 -9.48 27.84 -12.85
N PRO A 413 -9.03 26.63 -13.26
CA PRO A 413 -9.89 25.45 -13.25
C PRO A 413 -10.31 25.10 -11.81
N SER A 414 -11.41 24.37 -11.66
CA SER A 414 -11.99 24.03 -10.36
C SER A 414 -12.24 22.54 -10.18
N LEU A 415 -12.26 22.08 -8.94
CA LEU A 415 -12.72 20.74 -8.59
C LEU A 415 -14.24 20.71 -8.46
N VAL A 416 -14.86 19.67 -9.02
CA VAL A 416 -16.30 19.42 -8.99
C VAL A 416 -16.57 17.94 -8.70
N PRO A 417 -17.80 17.53 -8.34
CA PRO A 417 -18.12 16.11 -8.17
C PRO A 417 -17.76 15.29 -9.42
N GLY A 418 -16.91 14.28 -9.23
CA GLY A 418 -16.32 13.46 -10.28
C GLY A 418 -17.12 12.22 -10.64
N ARG A 419 -16.57 11.42 -11.55
CA ARG A 419 -16.98 10.03 -11.75
C ARG A 419 -16.54 9.18 -10.55
N VAL A 420 -15.36 9.46 -10.03
CA VAL A 420 -14.82 9.02 -8.74
C VAL A 420 -14.58 10.29 -7.93
N ASN A 421 -15.08 10.37 -6.70
CA ASN A 421 -14.87 11.50 -5.78
C ASN A 421 -14.95 12.92 -6.41
N GLN A 422 -13.83 13.52 -6.82
CA GLN A 422 -13.76 14.84 -7.48
C GLN A 422 -13.13 14.73 -8.87
N ALA A 423 -13.50 15.66 -9.74
CA ALA A 423 -12.97 15.80 -11.10
C ALA A 423 -12.54 17.24 -11.35
N ILE A 424 -11.68 17.45 -12.34
CA ILE A 424 -11.36 18.79 -12.82
C ILE A 424 -12.44 19.29 -13.80
N GLN A 425 -12.91 20.51 -13.60
CA GLN A 425 -13.70 21.25 -14.58
C GLN A 425 -12.80 22.19 -15.38
N VAL A 426 -12.84 22.06 -16.70
CA VAL A 426 -12.03 22.84 -17.65
C VAL A 426 -12.91 23.57 -18.68
N ASN A 427 -12.36 24.64 -19.24
CA ASN A 427 -12.95 25.40 -20.34
C ASN A 427 -11.81 25.99 -21.21
N PRO A 428 -12.09 26.64 -22.36
CA PRO A 428 -11.06 27.17 -23.24
C PRO A 428 -10.08 28.15 -22.59
N SER A 429 -10.46 28.79 -21.48
CA SER A 429 -9.59 29.68 -20.71
C SER A 429 -9.03 29.04 -19.44
N ALA A 430 -9.56 27.89 -18.98
CA ALA A 430 -9.21 27.25 -17.72
C ALA A 430 -8.80 25.77 -17.92
N TYR A 431 -7.51 25.45 -17.79
CA TYR A 431 -6.95 24.13 -18.12
C TYR A 431 -5.67 23.84 -17.33
N ILE A 432 -5.09 22.65 -17.53
CA ILE A 432 -3.80 22.26 -16.93
C ILE A 432 -2.80 21.81 -17.99
N TYR A 433 -1.51 21.89 -17.65
CA TYR A 433 -0.42 21.41 -18.49
C TYR A 433 0.78 20.96 -17.65
N THR A 434 1.55 20.01 -18.16
CA THR A 434 2.75 19.51 -17.48
C THR A 434 3.96 20.40 -17.77
N ASN A 435 5.01 20.29 -16.95
CA ASN A 435 6.29 20.94 -17.23
C ASN A 435 6.90 20.46 -18.55
N TYR A 436 7.79 21.28 -19.10
CA TYR A 436 8.60 20.88 -20.24
C TYR A 436 9.35 19.58 -19.94
N SER A 437 9.53 18.73 -20.95
CA SER A 437 10.23 17.44 -20.90
C SER A 437 9.62 16.31 -20.04
N SER A 438 8.35 16.43 -19.62
CA SER A 438 7.67 15.46 -18.73
C SER A 438 7.54 14.02 -19.25
N PHE A 439 7.45 13.83 -20.56
CA PHE A 439 7.16 12.53 -21.17
C PHE A 439 8.22 12.12 -22.21
N PRO A 440 9.46 11.80 -21.79
CA PRO A 440 10.50 11.33 -22.70
C PRO A 440 10.08 10.12 -23.56
N PRO A 441 9.37 9.10 -23.04
CA PRO A 441 8.99 7.96 -23.89
C PRO A 441 8.07 8.33 -25.05
N LEU A 442 7.15 9.29 -24.88
CA LEU A 442 6.30 9.73 -26.00
C LEU A 442 7.09 10.47 -27.09
N GLY A 443 8.30 10.95 -26.76
CA GLY A 443 9.24 11.53 -27.71
C GLY A 443 9.93 10.53 -28.65
N VAL A 444 9.72 9.22 -28.43
CA VAL A 444 10.36 8.14 -29.17
C VAL A 444 9.36 7.53 -30.18
N SER A 445 9.73 7.55 -31.46
CA SER A 445 8.91 6.95 -32.52
C SER A 445 8.59 5.49 -32.24
N ASN A 446 7.35 5.08 -32.54
CA ASN A 446 6.81 3.75 -32.26
C ASN A 446 6.77 3.33 -30.78
N GLN A 447 7.01 4.24 -29.83
CA GLN A 447 6.77 3.95 -28.42
C GLN A 447 5.29 3.60 -28.22
N SER A 448 5.01 2.38 -27.76
CA SER A 448 3.67 1.99 -27.38
C SER A 448 3.22 2.80 -26.17
N HIS A 449 1.95 3.21 -26.14
CA HIS A 449 1.42 4.05 -25.08
C HIS A 449 -0.09 3.92 -24.96
N THR A 450 -0.64 4.34 -23.83
CA THR A 450 -2.09 4.35 -23.58
C THR A 450 -2.51 5.60 -22.84
N TYR A 451 -3.62 6.19 -23.29
CA TYR A 451 -4.35 7.24 -22.56
C TYR A 451 -5.66 6.65 -22.06
N SER A 452 -6.03 6.91 -20.82
CA SER A 452 -7.33 6.50 -20.25
C SER A 452 -7.85 7.64 -19.39
N LEU A 453 -9.09 8.06 -19.62
CA LEU A 453 -9.73 9.13 -18.86
C LEU A 453 -11.24 9.03 -18.92
N TRP A 454 -11.90 9.63 -17.95
CA TRP A 454 -13.33 9.92 -18.01
C TRP A 454 -13.54 11.35 -18.49
N VAL A 455 -14.50 11.55 -19.39
CA VAL A 455 -14.88 12.87 -19.89
C VAL A 455 -16.39 13.08 -19.74
N LYS A 456 -16.78 14.32 -19.42
CA LYS A 456 -18.17 14.76 -19.36
C LYS A 456 -18.29 16.15 -20.00
N PRO A 457 -18.64 16.25 -21.29
CA PRO A 457 -18.91 17.54 -21.93
C PRO A 457 -20.14 18.20 -21.31
N THR A 458 -20.12 19.50 -21.06
CA THR A 458 -21.21 20.20 -20.34
C THR A 458 -21.92 21.30 -21.12
N SER A 459 -21.38 21.68 -22.28
CA SER A 459 -21.94 22.72 -23.17
C SER A 459 -22.34 22.13 -24.53
N SER A 460 -22.89 22.96 -25.42
CA SER A 460 -23.00 22.60 -26.84
C SER A 460 -21.63 22.20 -27.40
N TYR A 461 -21.62 21.24 -28.32
CA TYR A 461 -20.40 20.77 -28.96
C TYR A 461 -19.75 21.89 -29.78
N ALA A 462 -18.43 21.94 -29.70
CA ALA A 462 -17.57 22.76 -30.53
C ALA A 462 -16.36 21.90 -30.91
N VAL A 463 -15.64 22.29 -31.97
CA VAL A 463 -14.35 21.66 -32.23
C VAL A 463 -13.42 22.03 -31.07
N SER A 464 -12.91 21.03 -30.34
CA SER A 464 -12.13 21.30 -29.13
C SER A 464 -11.08 20.23 -28.83
N THR A 465 -9.98 20.62 -28.22
CA THR A 465 -8.92 19.72 -27.75
C THR A 465 -9.14 19.31 -26.29
N ILE A 466 -9.12 18.01 -26.01
CA ILE A 466 -9.15 17.42 -24.66
C ILE A 466 -7.73 17.09 -24.18
N LEU A 467 -6.94 16.42 -25.02
CA LEU A 467 -5.54 16.09 -24.73
C LEU A 467 -4.66 16.56 -25.89
N PHE A 468 -3.66 17.36 -25.55
CA PHE A 468 -2.69 17.93 -26.46
C PHE A 468 -1.28 17.51 -26.04
N ILE A 469 -0.47 17.03 -26.98
CA ILE A 469 0.95 16.73 -26.73
C ILE A 469 1.83 17.59 -27.61
N ILE A 470 2.94 18.08 -27.05
CA ILE A 470 3.80 19.07 -27.69
C ILE A 470 5.27 18.79 -27.34
N ALA A 471 6.18 19.11 -28.26
CA ALA A 471 7.62 19.20 -28.03
C ALA A 471 8.07 20.66 -28.07
N GLU A 472 9.19 20.98 -27.41
CA GLU A 472 9.80 22.32 -27.47
C GLU A 472 10.22 22.74 -28.88
N THR A 473 10.41 21.78 -29.79
CA THR A 473 10.70 22.03 -31.21
C THR A 473 9.51 22.58 -31.99
N GLY A 474 8.31 22.61 -31.38
CA GLY A 474 7.05 22.99 -32.02
C GLY A 474 6.28 21.83 -32.63
N TRP A 475 6.79 20.59 -32.58
CA TRP A 475 6.02 19.40 -32.95
C TRP A 475 4.84 19.22 -32.00
N CYS A 476 3.62 19.05 -32.50
CA CYS A 476 2.42 18.96 -31.68
C CYS A 476 1.25 18.23 -32.35
N VAL A 477 0.42 17.58 -31.52
CA VAL A 477 -0.77 16.82 -31.94
C VAL A 477 -1.89 16.98 -30.91
N SER A 478 -3.12 17.24 -31.38
CA SER A 478 -4.33 17.12 -30.57
C SER A 478 -4.79 15.66 -30.57
N VAL A 479 -4.27 14.91 -29.60
CA VAL A 479 -4.39 13.45 -29.54
C VAL A 479 -5.83 13.03 -29.31
N ILE A 480 -6.53 13.73 -28.42
CA ILE A 480 -7.94 13.48 -28.13
C ILE A 480 -8.66 14.81 -28.32
N ALA A 481 -9.58 14.83 -29.27
CA ALA A 481 -10.35 16.01 -29.65
C ALA A 481 -11.84 15.68 -29.78
N MET A 482 -12.65 16.72 -29.91
CA MET A 482 -14.08 16.63 -30.17
C MET A 482 -14.44 17.39 -31.45
N THR A 483 -15.38 16.87 -32.22
CA THR A 483 -15.95 17.58 -33.38
C THR A 483 -17.08 18.51 -32.95
N ALA A 484 -17.48 19.44 -33.83
CA ALA A 484 -18.67 20.27 -33.64
C ALA A 484 -19.99 19.48 -33.57
N SER A 485 -20.00 18.20 -33.98
CA SER A 485 -21.14 17.27 -33.84
C SER A 485 -21.06 16.40 -32.58
N GLY A 486 -20.02 16.56 -31.76
CA GLY A 486 -19.83 15.84 -30.50
C GLY A 486 -19.16 14.49 -30.60
N HIS A 487 -18.65 14.12 -31.79
CA HIS A 487 -17.84 12.91 -31.93
C HIS A 487 -16.49 13.09 -31.24
N ILE A 488 -16.05 12.09 -30.49
CA ILE A 488 -14.66 12.00 -30.05
C ILE A 488 -13.78 11.63 -31.26
N VAL A 489 -12.62 12.25 -31.40
CA VAL A 489 -11.65 11.98 -32.47
C VAL A 489 -10.29 11.76 -31.84
N LEU A 490 -9.61 10.70 -32.29
CA LEU A 490 -8.23 10.45 -31.95
C LEU A 490 -7.34 10.86 -33.09
N ASN A 491 -6.22 11.53 -32.82
CA ASN A 491 -5.23 11.88 -33.83
C ASN A 491 -3.82 11.41 -33.45
N SER A 492 -3.09 10.92 -34.44
CA SER A 492 -1.65 10.64 -34.36
C SER A 492 -0.95 11.11 -35.62
N PHE A 493 0.37 11.09 -35.61
CA PHE A 493 1.17 11.42 -36.77
C PHE A 493 2.05 10.25 -37.19
N ALA A 494 2.02 9.96 -38.49
CA ALA A 494 2.95 9.08 -39.20
C ALA A 494 3.69 9.92 -40.26
N ASP A 495 3.76 9.45 -41.50
CA ASP A 495 4.07 10.29 -42.67
C ASP A 495 2.91 11.22 -43.06
N HIS A 496 1.71 10.95 -42.54
CA HIS A 496 0.51 11.75 -42.66
C HIS A 496 -0.29 11.74 -41.35
N LEU A 497 -1.34 12.57 -41.27
CA LEU A 497 -2.27 12.56 -40.14
C LEU A 497 -3.07 11.26 -40.12
N ILE A 498 -3.05 10.57 -38.99
CA ILE A 498 -3.90 9.41 -38.70
C ILE A 498 -5.02 9.85 -37.79
N SER A 499 -6.28 9.64 -38.19
CA SER A 499 -7.45 9.99 -37.39
C SER A 499 -8.39 8.80 -37.22
N VAL A 500 -8.90 8.59 -36.00
CA VAL A 500 -9.93 7.60 -35.69
C VAL A 500 -11.17 8.34 -35.17
N LEU A 501 -12.26 8.27 -35.91
CA LEU A 501 -13.56 8.84 -35.52
C LEU A 501 -14.28 7.89 -34.56
N GLY A 502 -14.61 8.41 -33.38
CA GLY A 502 -15.39 7.71 -32.34
C GLY A 502 -16.88 8.06 -32.36
N PRO A 503 -17.65 7.58 -31.36
CA PRO A 503 -19.06 7.92 -31.24
C PRO A 503 -19.26 9.35 -30.73
N ILE A 504 -20.51 9.81 -30.78
CA ILE A 504 -20.94 11.04 -30.09
C ILE A 504 -20.88 10.80 -28.58
N ILE A 505 -20.21 11.69 -27.85
CA ILE A 505 -20.15 11.65 -26.39
C ILE A 505 -21.32 12.46 -25.82
N PRO A 506 -22.30 11.83 -25.14
CA PRO A 506 -23.47 12.53 -24.67
C PRO A 506 -23.14 13.64 -23.66
N LEU A 507 -23.83 14.77 -23.77
CA LEU A 507 -23.69 15.88 -22.83
C LEU A 507 -24.10 15.46 -21.41
N ASN A 508 -23.37 15.95 -20.42
CA ASN A 508 -23.60 15.76 -19.00
C ASN A 508 -23.60 14.30 -18.52
N ILE A 509 -23.07 13.38 -19.33
CA ILE A 509 -22.90 11.97 -18.99
C ILE A 509 -21.41 11.63 -19.00
N TRP A 510 -20.92 11.06 -17.90
CA TRP A 510 -19.56 10.54 -17.82
C TRP A 510 -19.38 9.39 -18.82
N THR A 511 -18.40 9.53 -19.70
CA THR A 511 -18.00 8.50 -20.66
C THR A 511 -16.52 8.23 -20.53
N HIS A 512 -16.14 6.97 -20.35
CA HIS A 512 -14.73 6.57 -20.34
C HIS A 512 -14.21 6.47 -21.76
N VAL A 513 -13.04 7.05 -22.00
CA VAL A 513 -12.32 7.02 -23.27
C VAL A 513 -10.96 6.38 -23.01
N GLY A 514 -10.75 5.19 -23.57
CA GLY A 514 -9.48 4.48 -23.58
C GLY A 514 -8.85 4.50 -24.97
N VAL A 515 -7.57 4.84 -25.06
CA VAL A 515 -6.83 4.91 -26.32
C VAL A 515 -5.54 4.14 -26.16
N THR A 516 -5.36 3.05 -26.89
CA THR A 516 -4.12 2.26 -26.85
C THR A 516 -3.39 2.36 -28.18
N TYR A 517 -2.06 2.37 -28.14
CA TYR A 517 -1.19 2.38 -29.32
C TYR A 517 -0.06 1.34 -29.22
N SER A 518 0.16 0.63 -30.31
CA SER A 518 1.45 0.00 -30.65
C SER A 518 1.64 0.01 -32.16
N SER A 519 2.87 -0.15 -32.64
CA SER A 519 3.14 -0.14 -34.10
C SER A 519 2.47 -1.31 -34.83
N SER A 520 2.25 -2.44 -34.16
CA SER A 520 1.58 -3.61 -34.74
C SER A 520 0.06 -3.50 -34.79
N ASN A 521 -0.54 -2.72 -33.90
CA ASN A 521 -1.99 -2.60 -33.77
C ASN A 521 -2.55 -1.24 -34.20
N GLY A 522 -1.71 -0.21 -34.26
CA GLY A 522 -2.12 1.19 -34.38
C GLY A 522 -2.91 1.66 -33.17
N PHE A 523 -3.72 2.70 -33.38
CA PHE A 523 -4.65 3.19 -32.38
C PHE A 523 -5.85 2.26 -32.26
N LYS A 524 -6.24 1.94 -31.03
CA LYS A 524 -7.54 1.36 -30.70
C LYS A 524 -8.27 2.30 -29.75
N LEU A 525 -9.48 2.66 -30.13
CA LEU A 525 -10.41 3.43 -29.31
C LEU A 525 -11.31 2.46 -28.54
N TYR A 526 -11.44 2.68 -27.25
CA TYR A 526 -12.36 2.01 -26.36
C TYR A 526 -13.30 3.04 -25.72
N ILE A 527 -14.56 2.70 -25.59
CA ILE A 527 -15.59 3.52 -24.96
C ILE A 527 -16.23 2.69 -23.85
N ASN A 528 -16.21 3.21 -22.62
CA ASN A 528 -16.71 2.50 -21.44
C ASN A 528 -16.09 1.10 -21.29
N GLY A 529 -14.79 0.99 -21.58
CA GLY A 529 -14.06 -0.28 -21.48
C GLY A 529 -14.24 -1.23 -22.66
N ILE A 530 -15.11 -0.91 -23.63
CA ILE A 530 -15.43 -1.78 -24.77
C ILE A 530 -14.74 -1.26 -26.03
N PHE A 531 -14.10 -2.16 -26.80
CA PHE A 531 -13.48 -1.81 -28.08
C PHE A 531 -14.51 -1.20 -29.04
N TYR A 532 -14.16 -0.06 -29.64
CA TYR A 532 -15.02 0.68 -30.55
C TYR A 532 -14.48 0.67 -31.98
N SER A 533 -13.25 1.14 -32.20
CA SER A 533 -12.66 1.26 -33.54
C SER A 533 -11.14 1.27 -33.49
N THR A 534 -10.50 1.15 -34.66
CA THR A 534 -9.05 1.16 -34.82
C THR A 534 -8.62 1.90 -36.08
N SER A 535 -7.41 2.46 -36.07
CA SER A 535 -6.75 2.97 -37.28
C SER A 535 -6.17 1.86 -38.16
N GLY A 536 -6.01 0.64 -37.63
CA GLY A 536 -5.06 -0.33 -38.19
C GLY A 536 -3.61 0.06 -37.92
N ALA A 537 -2.68 -0.86 -38.18
CA ALA A 537 -1.26 -0.69 -37.90
C ALA A 537 -0.64 0.52 -38.62
N PHE A 538 0.13 1.33 -37.89
CA PHE A 538 0.92 2.42 -38.44
C PHE A 538 2.15 2.71 -37.58
N ASN A 539 3.16 3.34 -38.20
CA ASN A 539 4.37 3.77 -37.51
C ASN A 539 4.20 5.19 -36.98
N TYR A 540 4.16 5.35 -35.66
CA TYR A 540 4.10 6.64 -35.00
C TYR A 540 5.42 7.37 -35.15
N VAL A 541 5.36 8.61 -35.65
CA VAL A 541 6.51 9.50 -35.79
C VAL A 541 6.46 10.53 -34.66
N ALA A 542 7.42 10.44 -33.74
CA ALA A 542 7.56 11.36 -32.62
C ALA A 542 8.48 12.54 -32.95
N ALA A 543 8.58 13.49 -32.02
CA ALA A 543 9.44 14.67 -32.15
C ALA A 543 10.95 14.37 -32.03
N GLY A 544 11.34 13.21 -31.50
CA GLY A 544 12.73 12.87 -31.18
C GLY A 544 13.26 13.54 -29.90
N THR A 545 12.41 14.28 -29.19
CA THR A 545 12.69 14.92 -27.90
C THR A 545 11.53 14.68 -26.93
N SER A 546 11.75 14.90 -25.64
CA SER A 546 10.71 14.72 -24.63
C SER A 546 9.49 15.60 -24.89
N LEU A 547 8.30 15.01 -24.73
CA LEU A 547 7.04 15.74 -24.88
C LEU A 547 6.53 16.25 -23.54
N TYR A 548 5.61 17.20 -23.59
CA TYR A 548 4.77 17.62 -22.48
C TYR A 548 3.30 17.66 -22.95
N ALA A 549 2.35 17.66 -22.01
CA ALA A 549 0.94 17.59 -22.32
C ALA A 549 0.15 18.77 -21.76
N SER A 550 -0.93 19.15 -22.46
CA SER A 550 -2.00 19.99 -21.93
C SER A 550 -3.31 19.21 -21.94
N ILE A 551 -4.08 19.35 -20.86
CA ILE A 551 -5.39 18.73 -20.67
C ILE A 551 -6.43 19.84 -20.59
N GLY A 552 -7.36 19.85 -21.54
CA GLY A 552 -8.44 20.82 -21.67
C GLY A 552 -8.19 21.96 -22.67
N ASN A 553 -6.98 22.10 -23.23
CA ASN A 553 -6.65 23.17 -24.18
C ASN A 553 -5.49 22.78 -25.11
N ASP A 554 -5.31 23.57 -26.18
CA ASP A 554 -4.27 23.46 -27.20
C ASP A 554 -3.11 24.46 -27.02
N LEU A 555 -3.05 25.13 -25.86
CA LEU A 555 -2.15 26.24 -25.54
C LEU A 555 -2.20 27.42 -26.51
N GLY A 556 -3.31 27.57 -27.27
CA GLY A 556 -3.42 28.56 -28.34
C GLY A 556 -2.56 28.25 -29.57
N LEU A 557 -1.97 27.05 -29.64
CA LEU A 557 -1.12 26.60 -30.75
C LEU A 557 -1.86 25.75 -31.78
N GLY A 558 -3.14 25.41 -31.57
CA GLY A 558 -3.83 24.37 -32.31
C GLY A 558 -3.80 24.53 -33.83
N ILE A 559 -3.91 25.76 -34.35
CA ILE A 559 -3.89 26.00 -35.81
C ILE A 559 -2.51 25.73 -36.45
N TYR A 560 -1.45 25.73 -35.66
CA TYR A 560 -0.07 25.48 -36.11
C TYR A 560 0.32 24.00 -36.00
N CYS A 561 -0.58 23.15 -35.50
CA CYS A 561 -0.33 21.76 -35.21
C CYS A 561 -0.97 20.83 -36.23
N ILE A 562 -0.44 19.60 -36.28
CA ILE A 562 -0.79 18.58 -37.29
C ILE A 562 -2.29 18.23 -37.27
N SER A 563 -2.96 18.41 -36.13
CA SER A 563 -4.40 18.13 -35.94
C SER A 563 -5.10 19.07 -34.96
N GLY A 564 -4.56 20.25 -34.69
CA GLY A 564 -5.09 21.09 -33.61
C GLY A 564 -6.34 21.88 -34.00
N SER A 565 -7.21 22.08 -33.00
CA SER A 565 -8.32 23.03 -33.07
C SER A 565 -7.97 24.28 -32.28
N SER A 566 -8.38 25.47 -32.73
CA SER A 566 -8.13 26.74 -32.04
C SER A 566 -8.95 26.95 -30.75
N SER A 567 -9.45 25.88 -30.13
CA SER A 567 -10.36 25.97 -28.97
C SER A 567 -10.12 24.82 -27.99
N GLY A 568 -10.28 25.13 -26.70
CA GLY A 568 -10.22 24.16 -25.62
C GLY A 568 -11.54 23.45 -25.36
N PHE A 569 -11.46 22.35 -24.61
CA PHE A 569 -12.61 21.55 -24.20
C PHE A 569 -13.38 22.24 -23.08
N THR A 570 -14.72 22.17 -23.13
CA THR A 570 -15.60 22.63 -22.04
C THR A 570 -16.30 21.44 -21.41
N GLY A 571 -15.94 21.11 -20.18
CA GLY A 571 -16.49 19.95 -19.49
C GLY A 571 -15.71 19.57 -18.24
N CYS A 572 -15.91 18.33 -17.82
CA CYS A 572 -15.18 17.73 -16.71
C CYS A 572 -14.32 16.57 -17.21
N ILE A 573 -13.14 16.40 -16.60
CA ILE A 573 -12.21 15.31 -16.85
C ILE A 573 -11.89 14.67 -15.50
N ASP A 574 -11.81 13.35 -15.47
CA ASP A 574 -11.55 12.59 -14.26
C ASP A 574 -10.67 11.38 -14.56
N GLU A 575 -9.94 10.90 -13.54
CA GLU A 575 -9.16 9.66 -13.59
C GLU A 575 -8.27 9.56 -14.84
N PHE A 576 -7.39 10.56 -15.05
CA PHE A 576 -6.50 10.59 -16.21
C PHE A 576 -5.26 9.73 -15.96
N PHE A 577 -5.07 8.68 -16.76
CA PHE A 577 -3.89 7.83 -16.75
C PHE A 577 -3.14 7.90 -18.08
N LEU A 578 -1.81 7.93 -18.00
CA LEU A 578 -0.91 7.79 -19.14
C LEU A 578 0.08 6.64 -18.89
N TYR A 579 0.12 5.67 -19.80
CA TYR A 579 1.05 4.53 -19.74
C TYR A 579 2.03 4.54 -20.92
N SER A 580 3.25 4.07 -20.69
CA SER A 580 4.30 3.83 -21.69
C SER A 580 4.19 2.46 -22.38
N ARG A 581 2.98 1.90 -22.44
CA ARG A 581 2.70 0.65 -23.15
C ARG A 581 1.27 0.60 -23.68
N GLU A 582 1.02 -0.34 -24.59
CA GLU A 582 -0.35 -0.73 -24.97
C GLU A 582 -0.96 -1.52 -23.79
N LEU A 583 -2.07 -1.02 -23.24
CA LEU A 583 -2.89 -1.80 -22.30
C LEU A 583 -3.70 -2.86 -23.05
N THR A 584 -3.93 -3.98 -22.39
CA THR A 584 -4.86 -5.00 -22.87
C THR A 584 -6.32 -4.54 -22.74
N ALA A 585 -7.23 -5.14 -23.52
CA ALA A 585 -8.65 -4.83 -23.42
C ALA A 585 -9.21 -5.07 -22.00
N SER A 586 -8.72 -6.07 -21.27
CA SER A 586 -9.09 -6.32 -19.87
C SER A 586 -8.62 -5.23 -18.91
N GLU A 587 -7.42 -4.66 -19.13
CA GLU A 587 -6.92 -3.55 -18.31
C GLU A 587 -7.70 -2.26 -18.58
N ILE A 588 -8.07 -2.01 -19.85
CA ILE A 588 -8.95 -0.89 -20.21
C ILE A 588 -10.34 -1.05 -19.61
N LEU A 589 -10.90 -2.27 -19.64
CA LEU A 589 -12.18 -2.56 -19.00
C LEU A 589 -12.14 -2.35 -17.48
N ALA A 590 -11.04 -2.73 -16.83
CA ALA A 590 -10.85 -2.47 -15.40
C ALA A 590 -10.77 -0.95 -15.10
N ALA A 591 -10.01 -0.18 -15.91
CA ALA A 591 -9.93 1.27 -15.77
C ALA A 591 -11.28 1.99 -16.02
N ALA A 592 -12.14 1.41 -16.86
CA ALA A 592 -13.49 1.90 -17.12
C ALA A 592 -14.51 1.54 -16.03
N ASN A 593 -14.12 0.74 -15.02
CA ASN A 593 -14.98 0.35 -13.90
C ASN A 593 -14.24 0.56 -12.57
N PRO A 594 -13.88 1.81 -12.24
CA PRO A 594 -13.13 2.15 -11.03
C PRO A 594 -13.94 1.96 -9.74
#